data_AF-A0A7S1ZHL1-F1
#
_entry.id   AF-A0A7S1ZHL1-F1
#
_cell.length_a   1.000
_cell.length_b   1.000
_cell.length_c   1.000
_cell.angle_alpha   90.00
_cell.angle_beta   90.00
_cell.angle_gamma   90.00
#
_symmetry.space_group_name_H-M   'P 1'
#
loop_
_entity.id
_entity.type
_entity.pdbx_description
1 polymer ?
#
loop_
_entity_poly.entity_id
_entity_poly.type
_entity_poly.pdbx_seq_one_letter_code
_entity_poly.pdbx_strand_id
1 'polypeptide(L)'
;VEVTETRYLPWACLVRGRLVTGGWIDLVDTNSMKDLCKSLALGTYLTVVDPLVVCSRADLSSKKIGEVKEGRLVEVVETRFVRAENRVRGRLGSGGWITLVNGHDRKNYAKIFGK
;
A
#
# COMPACT_ATOMS: atom_id res chain seq x y z
N VAL A 1 0.42 -3.32 -7.24
CA VAL A 1 -0.57 -3.73 -8.25
C VAL A 1 -1.33 -2.48 -8.60
N GLU A 2 -1.35 -2.12 -9.88
CA GLU A 2 -1.92 -0.87 -10.37
C GLU A 2 -3.12 -1.18 -11.26
N VAL A 3 -4.16 -0.35 -11.15
CA VAL A 3 -5.38 -0.45 -11.97
C VAL A 3 -5.25 0.52 -13.14
N THR A 4 -5.39 0.01 -14.36
CA THR A 4 -5.23 0.80 -15.60
C THR A 4 -6.56 1.20 -16.24
N GLU A 5 -7.63 0.46 -15.95
CA GLU A 5 -8.97 0.69 -16.49
C GLU A 5 -9.99 0.34 -15.40
N THR A 6 -11.05 1.14 -15.28
CA THR A 6 -12.21 0.79 -14.45
C THR A 6 -13.44 0.56 -15.33
N ARG A 7 -14.27 -0.41 -14.92
CA ARG A 7 -15.50 -0.75 -15.64
C ARG A 7 -16.61 -1.02 -14.66
N TYR A 8 -17.76 -0.40 -14.88
CA TYR A 8 -19.00 -0.74 -14.20
C TYR A 8 -19.71 -1.90 -14.90
N LEU A 9 -20.18 -2.88 -14.13
CA LEU A 9 -20.96 -4.02 -14.58
C LEU A 9 -22.38 -3.92 -14.00
N PRO A 10 -23.35 -3.39 -14.78
CA PRO A 10 -24.71 -3.16 -14.29
C PRO A 10 -25.39 -4.42 -13.77
N TRP A 11 -25.22 -5.55 -14.45
CA TRP A 11 -25.85 -6.83 -14.07
C TRP A 11 -25.33 -7.42 -12.75
N ALA A 12 -24.18 -6.94 -12.24
CA ALA A 12 -23.57 -7.42 -11.02
C ALA A 12 -23.44 -6.31 -9.97
N CYS A 13 -23.91 -5.10 -10.29
CA CYS A 13 -23.76 -3.91 -9.46
C CYS A 13 -22.32 -3.78 -8.92
N LEU A 14 -21.35 -3.84 -9.83
CA LEU A 14 -19.94 -3.97 -9.47
C LEU A 14 -19.05 -3.07 -10.32
N VAL A 15 -18.16 -2.33 -9.67
CA VAL A 15 -17.04 -1.67 -10.34
C VAL A 15 -15.83 -2.58 -10.26
N ARG A 16 -15.24 -2.92 -11.40
CA ARG A 16 -14.00 -3.71 -11.50
C ARG A 16 -12.85 -2.88 -12.03
N GLY A 17 -11.64 -3.22 -11.62
CA GLY A 17 -10.38 -2.64 -12.08
C GLY A 17 -9.56 -3.63 -12.86
N ARG A 18 -9.11 -3.28 -14.05
CA ARG A 18 -8.15 -4.07 -14.82
C ARG A 18 -6.76 -3.84 -14.29
N LEU A 19 -6.04 -4.92 -14.01
CA LEU A 19 -4.67 -4.81 -13.52
C LEU A 19 -3.70 -4.58 -14.69
N VAL A 20 -2.63 -3.82 -14.44
CA VAL A 20 -1.51 -3.68 -15.40
C VAL A 20 -0.89 -5.04 -15.77
N THR A 21 -0.91 -6.00 -14.84
CA THR A 21 -0.41 -7.38 -15.04
C THR A 21 -1.41 -8.28 -15.76
N GLY A 22 -2.58 -7.77 -16.13
CA GLY A 22 -3.71 -8.55 -16.64
C GLY A 22 -4.63 -9.08 -15.54
N GLY A 23 -5.84 -9.44 -15.94
CA GLY A 23 -6.93 -9.82 -15.04
C GLY A 23 -7.74 -8.62 -14.53
N TRP A 24 -8.86 -8.94 -13.87
CA TRP A 24 -9.78 -7.98 -13.27
C TRP A 24 -9.90 -8.24 -11.78
N ILE A 25 -9.97 -7.17 -10.99
CA ILE A 25 -10.28 -7.21 -9.55
C ILE A 25 -11.55 -6.42 -9.27
N ASP A 26 -12.22 -6.75 -8.18
CA ASP A 26 -13.45 -6.09 -7.77
C ASP A 26 -13.08 -4.91 -6.86
N LEU A 27 -13.51 -3.70 -7.22
CA LEU A 27 -13.15 -2.47 -6.52
C LEU A 27 -14.25 -2.04 -5.56
N VAL A 28 -15.50 -2.00 -6.03
CA VAL A 28 -16.65 -1.50 -5.28
C VAL A 28 -17.89 -2.31 -5.62
N ASP A 29 -18.60 -2.78 -4.60
CA ASP A 29 -19.97 -3.27 -4.71
C ASP A 29 -20.93 -2.07 -4.65
N THR A 30 -21.65 -1.80 -5.73
CA THR A 30 -22.53 -0.62 -5.84
C THR A 30 -23.93 -0.87 -5.30
N ASN A 31 -24.30 -2.10 -4.93
CA ASN A 31 -25.54 -2.37 -4.20
C ASN A 31 -25.43 -1.89 -2.75
N SER A 32 -24.31 -2.24 -2.11
CA SER A 32 -24.02 -1.93 -0.72
C SER A 32 -23.16 -0.66 -0.55
N MET A 33 -22.69 -0.08 -1.64
CA MET A 33 -21.70 1.01 -1.66
C MET A 33 -20.43 0.66 -0.87
N LYS A 34 -20.05 -0.62 -0.88
CA LYS A 34 -18.92 -1.14 -0.11
C LYS A 34 -17.66 -1.19 -0.97
N ASP A 35 -16.60 -0.54 -0.48
CA ASP A 35 -15.26 -0.71 -1.03
C ASP A 35 -14.76 -2.14 -0.78
N LEU A 36 -14.42 -2.83 -1.87
CA LEU A 36 -13.82 -4.17 -1.87
C LEU A 36 -12.29 -4.10 -1.92
N CYS A 37 -11.75 -2.95 -2.33
CA CYS A 37 -10.33 -2.65 -2.34
C CYS A 37 -10.03 -1.34 -1.60
N LYS A 38 -8.88 -1.26 -0.93
CA LYS A 38 -8.39 0.00 -0.34
C LYS A 38 -7.34 0.62 -1.24
N SER A 39 -7.60 1.85 -1.70
CA SER A 39 -6.58 2.66 -2.35
C SER A 39 -5.48 3.03 -1.34
N LEU A 40 -4.23 2.95 -1.77
CA LEU A 40 -3.09 3.35 -0.97
C LEU A 40 -2.70 4.76 -1.37
N ALA A 41 -2.97 5.72 -0.49
CA ALA A 41 -2.65 7.11 -0.74
C ALA A 41 -1.13 7.36 -0.68
N LEU A 42 -0.67 8.33 -1.48
CA LEU A 42 0.65 8.91 -1.33
C LEU A 42 0.59 10.10 -0.35
N GLY A 43 1.75 10.52 0.15
CA GLY A 43 1.88 11.68 1.04
C GLY A 43 2.48 11.34 2.39
N THR A 44 2.12 12.10 3.42
CA THR A 44 2.76 12.01 4.74
C THR A 44 2.17 10.87 5.57
N TYR A 45 3.05 10.06 6.14
CA TYR A 45 2.71 8.94 7.03
C TYR A 45 3.38 9.13 8.39
N LEU A 46 2.66 8.79 9.46
CA LEU A 46 3.20 8.67 10.82
C LEU A 46 3.62 7.21 11.06
N THR A 47 4.87 6.99 11.47
CA THR A 47 5.37 5.67 11.87
C THR A 47 4.79 5.24 13.21
N VAL A 48 4.39 3.97 13.33
CA VAL A 48 3.72 3.41 14.53
C VAL A 48 4.45 2.18 15.11
N VAL A 49 5.65 1.89 14.61
CA VAL A 49 6.49 0.77 15.06
C VAL A 49 7.92 1.27 15.21
N ASP A 50 8.60 0.82 16.26
CA ASP A 50 10.03 1.10 16.52
C ASP A 50 10.83 -0.22 16.67
N PRO A 51 11.97 -0.40 15.96
CA PRO A 51 12.40 0.38 14.80
C PRO A 51 11.68 -0.02 13.51
N LEU A 52 11.35 0.95 12.67
CA LEU A 52 10.89 0.72 11.30
C LEU A 52 12.08 0.65 10.33
N VAL A 53 12.41 -0.56 9.90
CA VAL A 53 13.55 -0.80 9.00
C VAL A 53 13.33 -0.19 7.62
N VAL A 54 14.35 0.54 7.14
CA VAL A 54 14.44 1.09 5.79
C VAL A 54 15.32 0.19 4.92
N CYS A 55 14.78 -0.29 3.81
CA CYS A 55 15.49 -1.13 2.84
C CYS A 55 15.84 -0.33 1.59
N SER A 56 16.93 -0.68 0.92
CA SER A 56 17.36 -0.06 -0.34
C SER A 56 16.37 -0.28 -1.49
N ARG A 57 15.66 -1.41 -1.49
CA ARG A 57 14.63 -1.76 -2.49
C ARG A 57 13.32 -2.13 -1.79
N ALA A 58 12.27 -2.32 -2.59
CA ALA A 58 10.96 -2.72 -2.09
C ALA A 58 11.02 -4.05 -1.34
N ASP A 59 11.91 -4.96 -1.73
CA ASP A 59 12.08 -6.28 -1.12
C ASP A 59 12.78 -6.20 0.25
N LEU A 60 12.28 -6.92 1.25
CA LEU A 60 12.84 -7.01 2.61
C LEU A 60 14.22 -7.68 2.65
N SER A 61 14.52 -8.55 1.68
CA SER A 61 15.83 -9.19 1.55
C SER A 61 16.90 -8.23 1.04
N SER A 62 16.53 -7.05 0.56
CA SER A 62 17.48 -6.04 0.11
C SER A 62 18.25 -5.43 1.28
N LYS A 63 19.38 -4.77 0.96
CA LYS A 63 20.25 -4.14 1.95
C LYS A 63 19.44 -3.20 2.84
N LYS A 64 19.55 -3.39 4.16
CA LYS A 64 19.06 -2.44 5.17
C LYS A 64 19.95 -1.20 5.15
N ILE A 65 19.35 -0.03 4.99
CA ILE A 65 20.08 1.24 4.83
C ILE A 65 19.84 2.22 5.97
N GLY A 66 18.91 1.90 6.89
CA GLY A 66 18.61 2.72 8.04
C GLY A 66 17.35 2.26 8.76
N GLU A 67 16.95 3.04 9.75
CA GLU A 67 15.77 2.79 10.57
C GLU A 67 15.08 4.12 10.88
N VAL A 68 13.76 4.08 11.02
CA VAL A 68 12.94 5.21 11.45
C VAL A 68 12.27 4.85 12.75
N LYS A 69 12.40 5.73 13.76
CA LYS A 69 11.74 5.55 15.06
C LYS A 69 10.22 5.70 14.93
N GLU A 70 9.48 5.18 15.89
CA GLU A 70 8.05 5.46 16.04
C GLU A 70 7.78 6.97 16.24
N GLY A 71 6.60 7.42 15.79
CA GLY A 71 6.15 8.81 15.95
C GLY A 71 6.76 9.79 14.95
N ARG A 72 7.46 9.31 13.91
CA ARG A 72 8.09 10.15 12.89
C ARG A 72 7.16 10.31 11.69
N LEU A 73 7.12 11.52 11.15
CA LEU A 73 6.50 11.80 9.86
C LEU A 73 7.48 11.48 8.74
N VAL A 74 7.01 10.71 7.76
CA VAL A 74 7.75 10.32 6.57
C VAL A 74 6.90 10.57 5.33
N GLU A 75 7.51 11.08 4.27
CA GLU A 75 6.83 11.27 3.00
C GLU A 75 6.95 10.00 2.14
N VAL A 76 5.80 9.45 1.75
CA VAL A 76 5.69 8.29 0.87
C VAL A 76 5.32 8.75 -0.53
N VAL A 77 6.22 8.51 -1.49
CA VAL A 77 6.09 8.95 -2.89
C VAL A 77 5.69 7.82 -3.84
N GLU A 78 5.80 6.56 -3.40
CA GLU A 78 5.39 5.39 -4.16
C GLU A 78 4.90 4.32 -3.19
N THR A 79 3.86 3.57 -3.57
CA THR A 79 3.42 2.39 -2.81
C THR A 79 3.47 1.14 -3.67
N ARG A 80 3.82 0.02 -3.05
CA ARG A 80 3.91 -1.27 -3.74
C ARG A 80 3.45 -2.40 -2.85
N PHE A 81 2.53 -3.21 -3.34
CA PHE A 81 2.25 -4.51 -2.73
C PHE A 81 3.28 -5.53 -3.23
N VAL A 82 4.10 -6.04 -2.31
CA VAL A 82 5.08 -7.09 -2.57
C VAL A 82 4.45 -8.42 -2.19
N ARG A 83 3.92 -9.13 -3.20
CA ARG A 83 3.13 -10.36 -3.00
C ARG A 83 3.91 -11.46 -2.30
N ALA A 84 5.19 -11.64 -2.64
CA ALA A 84 6.05 -12.68 -2.06
C ALA A 84 6.23 -12.51 -0.53
N GLU A 85 6.08 -11.29 -0.03
CA GLU A 85 6.27 -10.94 1.38
C GLU A 85 4.94 -10.63 2.08
N ASN A 86 3.84 -10.63 1.33
CA ASN A 86 2.53 -10.17 1.77
C ASN A 86 2.61 -8.81 2.51
N ARG A 87 3.31 -7.84 1.93
CA ARG A 87 3.46 -6.50 2.53
C ARG A 87 3.10 -5.38 1.56
N VAL A 88 2.56 -4.32 2.13
CA VAL A 88 2.51 -3.01 1.46
C VAL A 88 3.76 -2.23 1.87
N ARG A 89 4.51 -1.82 0.86
CA ARG A 89 5.76 -1.07 0.98
C ARG A 89 5.55 0.36 0.52
N GLY A 90 6.21 1.30 1.19
CA GLY A 90 6.21 2.72 0.85
C GLY A 90 7.61 3.19 0.55
N ARG A 91 7.83 3.78 -0.63
CA ARG A 91 9.10 4.43 -0.96
C ARG A 91 9.13 5.81 -0.34
N LEU A 92 10.21 6.14 0.36
CA LEU A 92 10.37 7.44 0.97
C LEU A 92 10.84 8.47 -0.05
N GLY A 93 10.39 9.73 0.09
CA GLY A 93 10.90 10.85 -0.71
C GLY A 93 12.41 11.06 -0.55
N SER A 94 12.95 10.78 0.64
CA SER A 94 14.39 10.77 0.94
C SER A 94 15.14 9.54 0.42
N GLY A 95 14.44 8.57 -0.17
CA GLY A 95 15.00 7.31 -0.65
C GLY A 95 14.83 6.15 0.34
N GLY A 96 14.90 4.93 -0.20
CA GLY A 96 14.62 3.70 0.54
C GLY A 96 13.14 3.37 0.67
N TRP A 97 12.87 2.24 1.31
CA TRP A 97 11.55 1.62 1.40
C TRP A 97 11.25 1.15 2.81
N ILE A 98 10.07 1.48 3.30
CA ILE A 98 9.54 1.04 4.60
C ILE A 98 8.32 0.13 4.42
N THR A 99 7.99 -0.63 5.47
CA THR A 99 6.71 -1.32 5.52
C THR A 99 5.62 -0.33 5.94
N LEU A 100 4.55 -0.22 5.18
CA LEU A 100 3.34 0.52 5.58
C LEU A 100 2.34 -0.42 6.26
N VAL A 101 2.15 -1.60 5.68
CA VAL A 101 1.23 -2.63 6.20
C VAL A 101 1.88 -4.00 6.08
N ASN A 102 1.84 -4.76 7.16
CA ASN A 102 2.15 -6.18 7.14
C ASN A 102 0.84 -6.96 6.91
N GLY A 103 0.75 -7.68 5.80
CA GLY A 103 -0.45 -8.43 5.43
C GLY A 103 -0.62 -9.73 6.21
N HIS A 104 0.43 -10.23 6.87
CA HIS A 104 0.34 -11.46 7.69
C HIS A 104 -0.47 -11.25 8.97
N ASP A 105 -0.24 -10.14 9.66
CA ASP A 105 -0.94 -9.78 10.91
C ASP A 105 -1.97 -8.65 10.70
N ARG A 106 -2.07 -8.12 9.47
CA ARG A 106 -2.91 -6.98 9.09
C ARG A 106 -2.61 -5.71 9.90
N LYS A 107 -1.40 -5.59 10.46
CA LYS A 107 -0.97 -4.42 11.23
C LYS A 107 -0.41 -3.34 10.32
N ASN A 108 -0.79 -2.11 10.61
CA ASN A 108 -0.16 -0.92 10.02
C ASN A 108 1.15 -0.64 10.77
N TYR A 109 2.22 -0.44 10.01
CA TYR A 109 3.54 -0.01 10.49
C TYR A 109 3.73 1.50 10.31
N ALA A 110 2.98 2.10 9.38
CA ALA A 110 2.79 3.53 9.29
C ALA A 110 1.34 3.83 8.85
N LYS A 111 0.79 4.95 9.32
CA LYS A 111 -0.57 5.39 8.98
C LYS A 111 -0.51 6.74 8.27
N ILE A 112 -1.40 6.96 7.31
CA ILE A 112 -1.49 8.28 6.67
C ILE A 112 -1.80 9.34 7.75
N PHE A 113 -1.05 10.44 7.71
CA PHE A 113 -1.19 11.53 8.65
C PHE A 113 -2.08 12.62 8.04
N GLY A 114 -3.10 13.06 8.78
CA GLY A 114 -3.98 14.17 8.37
C GLY A 114 -5.08 13.82 7.37
N LYS A 115 -5.53 12.56 7.31
CA LYS A 115 -6.75 12.14 6.60
C LYS A 115 -7.72 11.41 7.53
#